data_AF-A0A2D0KWP2-F1
#
_entry.id   AF-A0A2D0KWP2-F1
#
_cell.length_a   1.000
_cell.length_b   1.000
_cell.length_c   1.000
_cell.angle_alpha   90.00
_cell.angle_beta   90.00
_cell.angle_gamma   90.00
#
_symmetry.space_group_name_H-M   'P 1'
#
loop_
_entity.id
_entity.type
_entity.pdbx_description
1 polymer ?
#
loop_
_entity_poly.entity_id
_entity_poly.type
_entity_poly.pdbx_seq_one_letter_code
_entity_poly.pdbx_strand_id
1 'polypeptide(L)'
;MTMLKERQHMIVRAMNDKNHVMKPISKEKLQFLGEAFGWDQLADDINYLVKVGLVNHFAIHFDDNGGYGFNPDSMALTAAGVDYANMDTIDDEMKSFTIKVHKNTLEQIETVIKTANIPDNEKKVILEFISEQGIETVLGKCIDTMLTKVDLATPLFSEVAKMR
;
A
#
# COMPACT_ATOMS: atom_id res chain seq x y z
N MET A 1 -10.72 -17.43 9.14
CA MET A 1 -10.36 -16.01 9.24
C MET A 1 -11.30 -15.24 8.34
N THR A 2 -12.10 -14.32 8.88
CA THR A 2 -12.92 -13.40 8.09
C THR A 2 -11.98 -12.35 7.47
N MET A 3 -12.03 -12.22 6.15
CA MET A 3 -11.19 -11.30 5.38
C MET A 3 -11.45 -9.85 5.81
N LEU A 4 -10.40 -9.07 6.05
CA LEU A 4 -10.55 -7.64 6.37
C LEU A 4 -10.97 -6.87 5.12
N LYS A 5 -11.66 -5.74 5.32
CA LYS A 5 -11.91 -4.77 4.25
C LYS A 5 -10.65 -3.94 4.00
N GLU A 6 -10.50 -3.40 2.80
CA GLU A 6 -9.38 -2.51 2.42
C GLU A 6 -9.15 -1.38 3.44
N ARG A 7 -10.22 -0.71 3.88
CA ARG A 7 -10.13 0.35 4.90
C ARG A 7 -9.57 -0.17 6.24
N GLN A 8 -9.93 -1.37 6.64
CA GLN A 8 -9.46 -1.99 7.89
C GLN A 8 -7.96 -2.31 7.79
N HIS A 9 -7.47 -2.73 6.62
CA HIS A 9 -6.03 -2.83 6.36
C HIS A 9 -5.32 -1.48 6.44
N MET A 10 -5.90 -0.44 5.86
CA MET A 10 -5.32 0.91 5.91
C MET A 10 -5.21 1.41 7.35
N ILE A 11 -6.21 1.14 8.20
CA ILE A 11 -6.17 1.46 9.64
C ILE A 11 -5.02 0.72 10.34
N VAL A 12 -4.92 -0.60 10.14
CA VAL A 12 -3.84 -1.41 10.73
C VAL A 12 -2.47 -0.92 10.27
N ARG A 13 -2.29 -0.61 8.98
CA ARG A 13 -1.04 -0.05 8.44
C ARG A 13 -0.72 1.32 9.04
N ALA A 14 -1.71 2.20 9.18
CA ALA A 14 -1.51 3.51 9.79
C ALA A 14 -1.06 3.40 11.26
N MET A 15 -1.60 2.44 12.00
CA MET A 15 -1.24 2.16 13.39
C MET A 15 0.11 1.43 13.54
N ASN A 16 0.59 0.75 12.50
CA ASN A 16 1.88 0.05 12.54
C ASN A 16 3.05 1.03 12.39
N ASP A 17 3.77 1.29 13.48
CA ASP A 17 5.10 1.93 13.45
C ASP A 17 6.18 0.86 13.63
N LYS A 18 6.89 0.54 12.54
CA LYS A 18 7.96 -0.48 12.55
C LYS A 18 9.11 -0.14 13.51
N ASN A 19 9.33 1.13 13.80
CA ASN A 19 10.38 1.57 14.73
C ASN A 19 9.90 1.56 16.18
N HIS A 20 8.58 1.57 16.39
CA HIS A 20 7.96 1.62 17.70
C HIS A 20 6.66 0.81 17.76
N VAL A 21 6.81 -0.52 17.74
CA VAL A 21 5.68 -1.45 17.74
C VAL A 21 4.77 -1.23 18.94
N MET A 22 3.47 -1.46 18.73
CA MET A 22 2.41 -1.34 19.75
C MET A 22 2.32 0.05 20.42
N LYS A 23 2.93 1.09 19.82
CA LYS A 23 2.67 2.47 20.27
C LYS A 23 1.30 2.95 19.79
N PRO A 24 0.69 3.86 20.55
CA PRO A 24 -0.54 4.51 20.12
C PRO A 24 -0.35 5.28 18.81
N ILE A 25 -1.40 5.30 17.98
CA ILE A 25 -1.45 6.07 16.75
C ILE A 25 -1.23 7.57 17.04
N SER A 26 -0.57 8.26 16.13
CA SER A 26 -0.44 9.72 16.25
C SER A 26 -1.77 10.42 15.96
N LYS A 27 -1.95 11.61 16.53
CA LYS A 27 -3.16 12.42 16.31
C LYS A 27 -3.35 12.78 14.84
N GLU A 28 -2.25 13.04 14.14
CA GLU A 28 -2.26 13.39 12.71
C GLU A 28 -2.76 12.22 11.86
N LYS A 29 -2.28 11.00 12.16
CA LYS A 29 -2.75 9.79 11.47
C LYS A 29 -4.21 9.49 11.77
N LEU A 30 -4.64 9.67 13.02
CA LEU A 30 -6.06 9.50 13.39
C LEU A 30 -6.95 10.50 12.67
N GLN A 31 -6.56 11.77 12.66
CA GLN A 31 -7.28 12.83 11.95
C GLN A 31 -7.41 12.52 10.46
N PHE A 32 -6.30 12.12 9.82
CA PHE A 32 -6.29 11.73 8.42
C PHE A 32 -7.27 10.58 8.13
N LEU A 33 -7.28 9.52 8.96
CA LEU A 33 -8.21 8.40 8.78
C LEU A 33 -9.67 8.85 8.95
N GLY A 34 -9.95 9.73 9.91
CA GLY A 34 -11.29 10.26 10.15
C GLY A 34 -11.82 11.08 8.99
N GLU A 35 -10.98 11.93 8.41
CA GLU A 35 -11.31 12.72 7.22
C GLU A 35 -11.46 11.85 5.96
N ALA A 36 -10.62 10.84 5.80
CA ALA A 36 -10.63 9.97 4.62
C ALA A 36 -11.84 9.02 4.58
N PHE A 37 -12.25 8.47 5.73
CA PHE A 37 -13.29 7.44 5.78
C PHE A 37 -14.63 7.93 6.32
N GLY A 38 -14.65 9.08 6.99
CA GLY A 38 -15.77 9.51 7.83
C GLY A 38 -15.67 8.89 9.23
N TRP A 39 -15.90 9.71 10.26
CA TRP A 39 -15.71 9.33 11.66
C TRP A 39 -16.58 8.15 12.11
N ASP A 40 -17.83 8.10 11.67
CA ASP A 40 -18.75 7.00 12.02
C ASP A 40 -18.26 5.68 11.42
N GLN A 41 -17.84 5.71 10.16
CA GLN A 41 -17.33 4.52 9.48
C GLN A 41 -15.99 4.06 10.07
N LEU A 42 -15.13 5.00 10.44
CA LEU A 42 -13.88 4.73 11.13
C LEU A 42 -14.12 4.09 12.51
N ALA A 43 -15.14 4.56 13.24
CA ALA A 43 -15.54 3.99 14.52
C ALA A 43 -15.96 2.52 14.38
N ASP A 44 -16.79 2.20 13.40
CA ASP A 44 -17.22 0.83 13.11
C ASP A 44 -16.04 -0.08 12.72
N ASP A 45 -15.13 0.41 11.88
CA ASP A 45 -13.98 -0.37 11.43
C ASP A 45 -12.99 -0.62 12.57
N ILE A 46 -12.75 0.36 13.45
CA ILE A 46 -11.92 0.17 14.66
C ILE A 46 -12.60 -0.78 15.65
N ASN A 47 -13.91 -0.65 15.88
CA ASN A 47 -14.66 -1.57 16.73
C ASN A 47 -14.55 -3.02 16.24
N TYR A 48 -14.64 -3.22 14.93
CA TYR A 48 -14.43 -4.53 14.33
C TYR A 48 -13.00 -5.04 14.58
N LEU A 49 -11.98 -4.21 14.32
CA LEU A 49 -10.57 -4.56 14.56
C LEU A 49 -10.27 -4.89 16.03
N VAL A 50 -10.96 -4.24 16.97
CA VAL A 50 -10.95 -4.58 18.40
C VAL A 50 -11.56 -5.96 18.64
N LYS A 51 -12.75 -6.23 18.08
CA LYS A 51 -13.44 -7.51 18.25
C LYS A 51 -12.67 -8.70 17.71
N VAL A 52 -11.93 -8.52 16.61
CA VAL A 52 -11.06 -9.56 16.04
C VAL A 52 -9.65 -9.58 16.66
N GLY A 53 -9.39 -8.72 17.65
CA GLY A 53 -8.20 -8.76 18.50
C GLY A 53 -6.95 -8.13 17.89
N LEU A 54 -7.06 -7.37 16.79
CA LEU A 54 -5.91 -6.72 16.14
C LEU A 54 -5.60 -5.35 16.75
N VAL A 55 -6.61 -4.68 17.29
CA VAL A 55 -6.48 -3.37 17.97
C VAL A 55 -6.82 -3.54 19.45
N ASN A 56 -6.13 -2.78 20.30
CA ASN A 56 -6.34 -2.80 21.75
C ASN A 56 -7.81 -2.54 22.11
N HIS A 57 -8.34 -3.32 23.06
CA HIS A 57 -9.74 -3.28 23.49
C HIS A 57 -10.24 -1.89 23.90
N PHE A 58 -9.37 -1.05 24.46
CA PHE A 58 -9.73 0.27 24.95
C PHE A 58 -9.62 1.39 23.90
N ALA A 59 -9.32 1.05 22.63
CA ALA A 59 -9.14 2.02 21.55
C ALA A 59 -10.41 2.81 21.22
N ILE A 60 -11.59 2.21 21.43
CA ILE A 60 -12.88 2.83 21.18
C ILE A 60 -13.91 2.34 22.19
N HIS A 61 -14.87 3.20 22.54
CA HIS A 61 -16.06 2.83 23.30
C HIS A 61 -17.31 3.25 22.54
N PHE A 62 -18.40 2.52 22.79
CA PHE A 62 -19.74 2.86 22.33
C PHE A 62 -20.64 2.98 23.56
N ASP A 63 -21.52 3.98 23.57
CA ASP A 63 -22.58 4.11 24.56
C ASP A 63 -23.86 3.36 24.12
N ASP A 64 -24.82 3.25 25.04
CA ASP A 64 -26.09 2.55 24.80
C ASP A 64 -26.97 3.22 23.74
N ASN A 65 -26.68 4.47 23.36
CA ASN A 65 -27.40 5.23 22.34
C ASN A 65 -26.71 5.19 20.96
N GLY A 66 -25.61 4.44 20.83
CA GLY A 66 -24.83 4.34 19.59
C GLY A 66 -23.83 5.48 19.37
N GLY A 67 -23.65 6.37 20.35
CA GLY A 67 -22.53 7.31 20.38
C GLY A 67 -21.21 6.58 20.57
N TYR A 68 -20.13 7.11 19.99
CA TYR A 68 -18.80 6.52 20.12
C TYR A 68 -17.77 7.56 20.54
N GLY A 69 -16.68 7.09 21.13
CA GLY A 69 -15.50 7.91 21.40
C GLY A 69 -14.21 7.13 21.22
N PHE A 70 -13.26 7.74 20.51
CA PHE A 70 -11.91 7.21 20.37
C PHE A 70 -11.09 7.52 21.62
N ASN A 71 -10.20 6.60 21.98
CA ASN A 71 -9.20 6.79 23.02
C ASN A 71 -7.80 6.70 22.38
N PRO A 72 -7.25 7.82 21.86
CA PRO A 72 -6.02 7.82 21.09
C PRO A 72 -4.85 7.18 21.82
N ASP A 73 -4.76 7.34 23.14
CA ASP A 73 -3.69 6.77 23.98
C ASP A 73 -3.75 5.23 24.05
N SER A 74 -4.90 4.64 23.74
CA SER A 74 -5.09 3.19 23.65
C SER A 74 -5.28 2.71 22.21
N MET A 75 -5.22 3.59 21.20
CA MET A 75 -5.31 3.20 19.79
C MET A 75 -3.98 2.64 19.29
N ALA A 76 -3.65 1.45 19.77
CA ALA A 76 -2.44 0.70 19.41
C ALA A 76 -2.81 -0.69 18.89
N LEU A 77 -1.94 -1.24 18.04
CA LEU A 77 -2.02 -2.65 17.66
C LEU A 77 -1.71 -3.55 18.86
N THR A 78 -2.39 -4.69 18.93
CA THR A 78 -1.98 -5.79 19.82
C THR A 78 -0.77 -6.52 19.23
N ALA A 79 -0.18 -7.46 19.96
CA ALA A 79 0.84 -8.35 19.40
C ALA A 79 0.35 -9.06 18.13
N ALA A 80 -0.88 -9.59 18.15
CA ALA A 80 -1.51 -10.20 16.98
C ALA A 80 -1.73 -9.18 15.84
N GLY A 81 -2.07 -7.94 16.17
CA GLY A 81 -2.18 -6.84 15.21
C GLY A 81 -0.85 -6.50 14.55
N VAL A 82 0.25 -6.50 15.30
CA VAL A 82 1.61 -6.28 14.78
C VAL A 82 2.06 -7.46 13.92
N ASP A 83 1.84 -8.69 14.36
CA ASP A 83 2.14 -9.89 13.58
C ASP A 83 1.36 -9.87 12.27
N TYR A 84 0.05 -9.58 12.32
CA TYR A 84 -0.78 -9.40 11.14
C TYR A 84 -0.24 -8.28 10.25
N ALA A 85 0.10 -7.11 10.81
CA ALA A 85 0.63 -5.94 10.09
C ALA A 85 1.95 -6.21 9.35
N ASN A 86 2.73 -7.17 9.85
CA ASN A 86 4.06 -7.51 9.35
C ASN A 86 4.12 -8.86 8.63
N MET A 87 3.04 -9.65 8.64
CA MET A 87 2.92 -10.80 7.75
C MET A 87 2.92 -10.28 6.31
N ASP A 88 3.71 -10.94 5.45
CA ASP A 88 3.71 -10.71 3.99
C ASP A 88 2.29 -10.82 3.36
N THR A 89 1.31 -11.34 4.12
CA THR A 89 -0.09 -11.48 3.71
C THR A 89 -0.90 -10.19 3.64
N ILE A 90 -0.51 -9.08 4.29
CA ILE A 90 -1.23 -7.80 4.08
C ILE A 90 -0.93 -7.20 2.70
N ASP A 91 0.23 -7.48 2.10
CA ASP A 91 0.46 -7.20 0.68
C ASP A 91 -0.21 -8.24 -0.23
N ASP A 92 -0.40 -9.46 0.27
CA ASP A 92 -1.08 -10.56 -0.43
C ASP A 92 -2.61 -10.35 -0.49
N GLU A 93 -3.22 -9.66 0.48
CA GLU A 93 -4.64 -9.27 0.46
C GLU A 93 -4.92 -8.07 -0.48
N MET A 94 -3.88 -7.31 -0.90
CA MET A 94 -3.93 -6.42 -2.07
C MET A 94 -3.37 -7.07 -3.34
N LYS A 95 -3.20 -8.40 -3.42
CA LYS A 95 -2.66 -9.12 -4.61
C LYS A 95 -1.52 -8.38 -5.33
N SER A 96 -0.61 -7.73 -4.61
CA SER A 96 0.60 -7.20 -5.23
C SER A 96 1.63 -8.31 -5.24
N PHE A 97 1.94 -8.83 -6.42
CA PHE A 97 3.02 -9.80 -6.58
C PHE A 97 4.35 -9.05 -6.62
N THR A 98 5.26 -9.36 -5.70
CA THR A 98 6.61 -8.79 -5.72
C THR A 98 7.40 -9.35 -6.90
N ILE A 99 7.70 -8.47 -7.87
CA ILE A 99 8.58 -8.79 -9.00
C ILE A 99 10.01 -8.39 -8.62
N LYS A 100 10.92 -9.37 -8.58
CA LYS A 100 12.35 -9.10 -8.36
C LYS A 100 12.99 -8.69 -9.69
N VAL A 101 13.47 -7.45 -9.75
CA VAL A 101 14.29 -6.95 -10.86
C VAL A 101 15.75 -6.89 -10.41
N HIS A 102 16.65 -7.42 -11.24
CA HIS A 102 18.08 -7.35 -10.94
C HIS A 102 18.58 -5.90 -11.01
N LYS A 103 19.43 -5.48 -10.07
CA LYS A 103 19.99 -4.12 -10.03
C LYS A 103 20.66 -3.70 -11.36
N ASN A 104 21.38 -4.63 -11.99
CA ASN A 104 21.99 -4.39 -13.31
C ASN A 104 20.94 -4.08 -14.39
N THR A 105 19.75 -4.69 -14.33
CA THR A 105 18.63 -4.38 -15.24
C THR A 105 18.11 -2.96 -15.00
N LEU A 106 18.04 -2.51 -13.74
CA LEU A 106 17.63 -1.14 -13.41
C LEU A 106 18.64 -0.11 -13.96
N GLU A 107 19.93 -0.38 -13.80
CA GLU A 107 21.01 0.49 -14.31
C GLU A 107 21.01 0.58 -15.84
N GLN A 108 20.52 -0.46 -16.55
CA GLN A 108 20.45 -0.48 -18.02
C GLN A 108 19.27 0.29 -18.61
N ILE A 109 18.20 0.54 -17.85
CA ILE A 109 16.99 1.20 -18.36
C ILE A 109 17.30 2.61 -18.88
N GLU A 110 18.15 3.37 -18.18
CA GLU A 110 18.57 4.68 -18.67
C GLU A 110 19.28 4.58 -20.02
N THR A 111 20.15 3.60 -20.20
CA THR A 111 20.86 3.37 -21.46
C THR A 111 19.88 3.03 -22.57
N VAL A 112 18.90 2.16 -22.30
CA VAL A 112 17.84 1.81 -23.26
C VAL A 112 17.05 3.05 -23.69
N ILE A 113 16.67 3.92 -22.76
CA ILE A 113 15.92 5.16 -23.09
C ILE A 113 16.79 6.10 -23.94
N LYS A 114 18.07 6.26 -23.58
CA LYS A 114 19.02 7.12 -24.30
C LYS A 114 19.23 6.64 -25.75
N THR A 115 19.27 5.32 -25.97
CA THR A 115 19.48 4.72 -27.30
C THR A 115 18.19 4.50 -28.10
N ALA A 116 17.01 4.65 -27.48
CA ALA A 116 15.73 4.48 -28.15
C ALA A 116 15.57 5.44 -29.34
N ASN A 117 14.92 4.96 -30.40
CA ASN A 117 14.61 5.76 -31.58
C ASN A 117 13.33 6.59 -31.36
N ILE A 118 13.37 7.48 -30.37
CA ILE A 118 12.31 8.44 -30.03
C ILE A 118 12.89 9.86 -30.00
N PRO A 119 12.07 10.92 -30.14
CA PRO A 119 12.53 12.30 -30.12
C PRO A 119 13.29 12.66 -28.82
N ASP A 120 14.34 13.49 -28.92
CA ASP A 120 15.17 13.87 -27.77
C ASP A 120 14.39 14.58 -26.66
N ASN A 121 13.34 15.33 -27.02
CA ASN A 121 12.44 15.93 -26.04
C ASN A 121 11.76 14.85 -25.20
N GLU A 122 11.29 13.78 -25.85
CA GLU A 122 10.56 12.70 -25.19
C GLU A 122 11.49 11.89 -24.28
N LYS A 123 12.73 11.64 -24.74
CA LYS A 123 13.78 11.04 -23.88
C LYS A 123 14.00 11.86 -22.62
N LYS A 124 14.09 13.18 -22.75
CA LYS A 124 14.33 14.08 -21.63
C LYS A 124 13.17 14.01 -20.62
N VAL A 125 11.93 14.06 -21.09
CA VAL A 125 10.73 13.93 -20.24
C VAL A 125 10.73 12.61 -19.47
N ILE A 126 11.06 11.50 -20.12
CA ILE A 126 11.09 10.18 -19.48
C ILE A 126 12.19 10.12 -18.41
N LEU A 127 13.39 10.62 -18.71
CA LEU A 127 14.52 10.63 -17.77
C LEU A 127 14.25 11.55 -16.57
N GLU A 128 13.65 12.72 -16.79
CA GLU A 128 13.21 13.62 -15.71
C GLU A 128 12.19 12.93 -14.81
N PHE A 129 11.18 12.27 -15.39
CA PHE A 129 10.18 11.51 -14.64
C PHE A 129 10.79 10.39 -13.77
N ILE A 130 11.78 9.66 -14.30
CA ILE A 130 12.53 8.64 -13.54
C ILE A 130 13.33 9.28 -12.40
N SER A 131 13.98 10.42 -12.67
CA SER A 131 14.79 11.11 -11.66
C SER A 131 13.95 11.66 -10.50
N GLU A 132 12.71 12.11 -10.78
CA GLU A 132 11.80 12.67 -9.78
C GLU A 132 11.11 11.61 -8.94
N GLN A 133 10.70 10.49 -9.55
CA GLN A 133 9.84 9.49 -8.90
C GLN A 133 10.59 8.24 -8.43
N GLY A 134 11.83 8.06 -8.89
CA GLY A 134 12.59 6.84 -8.71
C GLY A 134 12.19 5.74 -9.68
N ILE A 135 13.18 4.98 -10.14
CA ILE A 135 13.01 3.98 -11.21
C ILE A 135 12.03 2.86 -10.87
N GLU A 136 11.99 2.43 -9.60
CA GLU A 136 11.10 1.37 -9.11
C GLU A 136 9.63 1.78 -9.21
N THR A 137 9.31 3.00 -8.75
CA THR A 137 7.96 3.58 -8.84
C THR A 137 7.50 3.71 -10.29
N VAL A 138 8.40 4.18 -11.18
CA VAL A 138 8.09 4.34 -12.61
C VAL A 138 7.82 2.99 -13.26
N LEU A 139 8.65 1.98 -12.98
CA LEU A 139 8.44 0.62 -13.50
C LEU A 139 7.11 0.02 -13.04
N GLY A 140 6.73 0.19 -11.77
CA GLY A 140 5.43 -0.25 -11.27
C GLY A 140 4.29 0.35 -12.10
N LYS A 141 4.29 1.68 -12.27
CA LYS A 141 3.29 2.39 -13.10
C LYS A 141 3.29 1.92 -14.57
N CYS A 142 4.46 1.63 -15.13
CA CYS A 142 4.57 1.10 -16.50
C CYS A 142 3.91 -0.28 -16.61
N ILE A 143 4.13 -1.18 -15.65
CA ILE A 143 3.53 -2.51 -15.64
C ILE A 143 2.01 -2.40 -15.50
N ASP A 144 1.52 -1.60 -14.55
CA ASP A 144 0.07 -1.39 -14.36
C ASP A 144 -0.59 -0.83 -15.64
N THR A 145 0.05 0.15 -16.26
CA THR A 145 -0.43 0.77 -17.51
C THR A 145 -0.39 -0.21 -18.68
N MET A 146 0.64 -1.04 -18.76
CA MET A 146 0.78 -2.05 -19.80
C MET A 146 -0.28 -3.13 -19.67
N LEU A 147 -0.52 -3.64 -18.46
CA LEU A 147 -1.49 -4.72 -18.21
C LEU A 147 -2.95 -4.27 -18.43
N THR A 148 -3.22 -2.97 -18.39
CA THR A 148 -4.53 -2.40 -18.72
C THR A 148 -4.72 -2.11 -20.22
N LYS A 149 -3.65 -2.24 -21.02
CA LYS A 149 -3.64 -1.94 -22.47
C LYS A 149 -3.26 -3.16 -23.30
N VAL A 150 -4.27 -3.78 -23.92
CA VAL A 150 -4.13 -5.04 -24.69
C VAL A 150 -3.09 -4.95 -25.81
N ASP A 151 -3.01 -3.80 -26.48
CA ASP A 151 -2.09 -3.49 -27.58
C ASP A 151 -0.61 -3.46 -27.14
N LEU A 152 -0.34 -3.14 -25.87
CA LEU A 152 1.00 -3.17 -25.29
C LEU A 152 1.32 -4.53 -24.64
N ALA A 153 0.35 -5.11 -23.92
CA ALA A 153 0.56 -6.37 -23.20
C ALA A 153 0.76 -7.57 -24.14
N THR A 154 -0.05 -7.69 -25.19
CA THR A 154 -0.05 -8.88 -26.07
C THR A 154 1.31 -9.12 -26.76
N PRO A 155 1.95 -8.10 -27.37
CA PRO A 155 3.27 -8.27 -27.96
C PRO A 155 4.34 -8.68 -26.95
N LEU A 156 4.33 -8.09 -25.75
CA LEU A 156 5.30 -8.43 -24.71
C LEU A 156 5.18 -9.89 -24.26
N PHE A 157 3.96 -10.34 -23.95
CA PHE A 157 3.74 -11.74 -23.55
C PHE A 157 4.12 -12.72 -24.65
N SER A 158 3.84 -12.38 -25.92
CA SER A 158 4.26 -13.19 -27.06
C SER A 158 5.78 -13.29 -27.16
N GLU A 159 6.51 -12.19 -26.99
CA GLU A 159 7.96 -12.20 -27.05
C GLU A 159 8.60 -13.01 -25.92
N VAL A 160 8.10 -12.85 -24.69
CA VAL A 160 8.55 -13.66 -23.53
C VAL A 160 8.23 -15.15 -23.75
N ALA A 161 7.09 -15.49 -24.34
CA ALA A 161 6.73 -16.87 -24.61
C ALA A 161 7.66 -17.56 -25.62
N LYS A 162 8.25 -16.81 -26.56
CA LYS A 162 9.24 -17.33 -27.53
C LYS A 162 10.62 -17.57 -26.92
N MET A 163 10.91 -17.00 -25.76
CA MET A 163 12.17 -17.20 -25.05
C MET A 163 12.21 -18.52 -24.26
N ARG A 164 11.16 -19.35 -24.36
CA ARG A 164 11.10 -20.70 -23.80
C ARG A 164 11.85 -21.72 -24.64
#